data_AF-I0SJ00-F1
#
_entry.id   AF-I0SJ00-F1
#
_cell.length_a   1.000
_cell.length_b   1.000
_cell.length_c   1.000
_cell.angle_alpha   90.00
_cell.angle_beta   90.00
_cell.angle_gamma   90.00
#
_symmetry.space_group_name_H-M   'P 1'
#
loop_
_entity.id
_entity.type
_entity.pdbx_description
1 polymer ?
#
loop_
_entity_poly.entity_id
_entity_poly.type
_entity_poly.pdbx_seq_one_letter_code
_entity_poly.pdbx_strand_id
1 'polypeptide(L)'
;MVLDNVLDSNMEIALCVGFSSIVLGYLAITDKPDIGSLIVNFYGQSTSGKTTALHLINSIYSSPVNNMYSFSATQNALLAILNENRGVVTTIDELSASRSTDLSELLYQIGQGRSRLRLSSSSTLSEQLRFNTVIATTSEVPIANYLNSNQGLHMRYIELSSEEAWTKNGAIADDIKLRCSQHYGVASDAFMEKIFKHEQGTGYIKKVYQTAYTELLEKLPESNFKTRICTLYAIIYSSAILVKELLDIDIDKKRVCEFLIKTEKETLDKRGEIPSDLYDKIVDYTLSHAGLFNIKEGYSIGGKKIGMIKAQKGTYRVYFFREEFVKMLKKEFSISNVEKAIQLLISQNKWIADKRRSVKYVTYENHKIAMYCLELPMHWRNFAIEAER
;
A
#
# COMPACT_ATOMS: atom_id res chain seq x y z
N MET A 1 15.92 -6.72 -26.31
CA MET A 1 15.46 -5.88 -25.17
C MET A 1 14.76 -6.71 -24.12
N VAL A 2 13.55 -7.26 -24.37
CA VAL A 2 12.87 -8.05 -23.34
C VAL A 2 13.70 -9.28 -22.96
N LEU A 3 14.19 -10.02 -23.95
CA LEU A 3 15.04 -11.20 -23.72
C LEU A 3 16.34 -10.86 -22.96
N ASP A 4 17.02 -9.78 -23.35
CA ASP A 4 18.35 -9.47 -22.81
C ASP A 4 18.29 -8.76 -21.45
N ASN A 5 17.34 -7.84 -21.29
CA ASN A 5 17.32 -6.85 -20.21
C ASN A 5 16.17 -7.02 -19.22
N VAL A 6 15.06 -7.65 -19.62
CA VAL A 6 13.85 -7.80 -18.78
C VAL A 6 13.82 -9.17 -18.12
N LEU A 7 14.02 -10.26 -18.88
CA LEU A 7 14.03 -11.61 -18.34
C LEU A 7 15.12 -11.78 -17.26
N ASP A 8 14.87 -12.72 -16.34
CA ASP A 8 15.68 -12.99 -15.15
C ASP A 8 15.79 -11.80 -14.17
N SER A 9 14.85 -10.86 -14.21
CA SER A 9 14.84 -9.70 -13.31
C SER A 9 13.45 -9.36 -12.81
N ASN A 10 13.36 -8.48 -11.81
CA ASN A 10 12.08 -8.00 -11.30
C ASN A 10 11.29 -7.19 -12.35
N MET A 11 11.91 -6.80 -13.48
CA MET A 11 11.20 -6.20 -14.62
C MET A 11 10.18 -7.15 -15.26
N GLU A 12 10.29 -8.47 -15.09
CA GLU A 12 9.26 -9.43 -15.51
C GLU A 12 7.91 -9.15 -14.82
N ILE A 13 7.95 -8.77 -13.54
CA ILE A 13 6.75 -8.39 -12.77
C ILE A 13 6.16 -7.09 -13.35
N ALA A 14 7.01 -6.12 -13.71
CA ALA A 14 6.56 -4.89 -14.36
C ALA A 14 5.89 -5.19 -15.71
N LEU A 15 6.46 -6.08 -16.52
CA LEU A 15 5.85 -6.53 -17.77
C LEU A 15 4.47 -7.15 -17.53
N CYS A 16 4.35 -8.02 -16.52
CA CYS A 16 3.07 -8.61 -16.11
C CYS A 16 2.05 -7.54 -15.69
N VAL A 17 2.44 -6.56 -14.88
CA VAL A 17 1.58 -5.44 -14.48
C VAL A 17 1.06 -4.68 -15.69
N GLY A 18 1.90 -4.43 -16.69
CA GLY A 18 1.48 -3.73 -17.91
C GLY A 18 0.43 -4.50 -18.72
N PHE A 19 0.62 -5.80 -18.94
CA PHE A 19 -0.37 -6.64 -19.63
C PHE A 19 -1.63 -6.92 -18.80
N SER A 20 -1.58 -6.77 -17.49
CA SER A 20 -2.70 -7.06 -16.58
C SER A 20 -3.89 -6.13 -16.78
N SER A 21 -3.66 -4.97 -17.39
CA SER A 21 -4.71 -4.04 -17.78
C SER A 21 -5.70 -4.63 -18.80
N ILE A 22 -5.22 -5.41 -19.78
CA ILE A 22 -6.09 -6.10 -20.76
C ILE A 22 -6.97 -7.13 -20.04
N VAL A 23 -6.40 -7.89 -19.10
CA VAL A 23 -7.14 -8.88 -18.31
C VAL A 23 -8.22 -8.21 -17.47
N LEU A 24 -7.88 -7.13 -16.76
CA LEU A 24 -8.82 -6.36 -15.94
C LEU A 24 -9.96 -5.79 -16.80
N GLY A 25 -9.62 -5.13 -17.90
CA GLY A 25 -10.59 -4.52 -18.81
C GLY A 25 -11.57 -5.53 -19.39
N TYR A 26 -11.06 -6.68 -19.84
CA TYR A 26 -11.89 -7.79 -20.31
C TYR A 26 -12.86 -8.27 -19.23
N LEU A 27 -12.34 -8.61 -18.04
CA LEU A 27 -13.16 -9.13 -16.93
C LEU A 27 -14.20 -8.12 -16.45
N ALA A 28 -13.87 -6.83 -16.46
CA ALA A 28 -14.79 -5.76 -16.08
C ALA A 28 -16.02 -5.70 -17.00
N ILE A 29 -15.89 -6.10 -18.26
CA ILE A 29 -17.00 -6.13 -19.22
C ILE A 29 -17.77 -7.44 -19.13
N THR A 30 -17.09 -8.56 -18.95
CA THR A 30 -17.69 -9.89 -19.15
C THR A 30 -18.21 -10.55 -17.88
N ASP A 31 -17.45 -10.49 -16.78
CA ASP A 31 -17.65 -11.39 -15.63
C ASP A 31 -17.70 -10.66 -14.28
N LYS A 32 -17.07 -9.50 -14.17
CA LYS A 32 -16.88 -8.75 -12.92
C LYS A 32 -17.07 -7.24 -13.12
N PRO A 33 -18.31 -6.79 -13.42
CA PRO A 33 -18.60 -5.37 -13.66
C PRO A 33 -18.33 -4.44 -12.48
N ASP A 34 -18.13 -4.98 -11.29
CA ASP A 34 -17.82 -4.27 -10.05
C ASP A 34 -16.34 -4.38 -9.62
N ILE A 35 -15.46 -4.98 -10.45
CA ILE A 35 -14.03 -5.17 -10.13
C ILE A 35 -13.26 -3.85 -9.95
N GLY A 36 -13.79 -2.76 -10.52
CA GLY A 36 -13.17 -1.43 -10.45
C GLY A 36 -11.89 -1.34 -11.29
N SER A 37 -10.96 -0.51 -10.84
CA SER A 37 -9.60 -0.41 -11.40
C SER A 37 -8.57 -0.78 -10.33
N LEU A 38 -7.40 -1.21 -10.78
CA LEU A 38 -6.31 -1.63 -9.89
C LEU A 38 -5.20 -0.59 -9.87
N ILE A 39 -4.80 -0.17 -8.67
CA ILE A 39 -3.63 0.68 -8.49
C ILE A 39 -2.45 -0.21 -8.10
N VAL A 40 -1.34 -0.12 -8.82
CA VAL A 40 -0.09 -0.81 -8.51
C VAL A 40 1.00 0.22 -8.28
N ASN A 41 1.58 0.20 -7.08
CA ASN A 41 2.65 1.10 -6.70
C ASN A 41 3.98 0.37 -6.61
N PHE A 42 4.95 0.80 -7.39
CA PHE A 42 6.34 0.40 -7.27
C PHE A 42 6.95 1.26 -6.15
N TYR A 43 7.10 0.66 -4.97
CA TYR A 43 7.54 1.31 -3.74
C TYR A 43 8.98 0.90 -3.38
N GLY A 44 9.81 1.86 -3.01
CA GLY A 44 11.13 1.60 -2.43
C GLY A 44 12.14 2.72 -2.67
N GLN A 45 13.41 2.47 -2.34
CA GLN A 45 14.48 3.46 -2.44
C GLN A 45 14.64 4.06 -3.86
N SER A 46 15.14 5.28 -3.92
CA SER A 46 15.48 5.95 -5.18
C SER A 46 16.50 5.15 -6.00
N THR A 47 16.54 5.37 -7.31
CA THR A 47 17.51 4.73 -8.23
C THR A 47 17.43 3.19 -8.32
N SER A 48 16.33 2.59 -7.86
CA SER A 48 16.11 1.13 -7.95
C SER A 48 15.51 0.65 -9.28
N GLY A 49 15.22 1.53 -10.23
CA GLY A 49 14.63 1.18 -11.54
C GLY A 49 13.09 1.26 -11.60
N LYS A 50 12.42 1.85 -10.60
CA LYS A 50 10.94 1.98 -10.55
C LYS A 50 10.38 2.79 -11.73
N THR A 51 10.96 3.94 -12.05
CA THR A 51 10.55 4.73 -13.24
C THR A 51 10.86 3.99 -14.53
N THR A 52 11.94 3.19 -14.58
CA THR A 52 12.21 2.30 -15.72
C THR A 52 11.12 1.25 -15.90
N ALA A 53 10.57 0.72 -14.80
CA ALA A 53 9.42 -0.17 -14.84
C ALA A 53 8.19 0.51 -15.46
N LEU A 54 7.91 1.78 -15.12
CA LEU A 54 6.84 2.54 -15.76
C LEU A 54 7.08 2.76 -17.26
N HIS A 55 8.32 3.05 -17.68
CA HIS A 55 8.67 3.16 -19.10
C HIS A 55 8.39 1.85 -19.85
N LEU A 56 8.79 0.71 -19.28
CA LEU A 56 8.51 -0.60 -19.86
C LEU A 56 7.01 -0.85 -19.96
N ILE A 57 6.27 -0.64 -18.87
CA ILE A 57 4.82 -0.82 -18.81
C ILE A 57 4.10 0.01 -19.87
N ASN A 58 4.44 1.30 -19.99
CA ASN A 58 3.76 2.18 -20.93
C ASN A 58 4.09 1.84 -22.39
N SER A 59 5.35 1.44 -22.66
CA SER A 59 5.79 1.04 -24.01
C SER A 59 5.01 -0.11 -24.62
N ILE A 60 4.30 -0.92 -23.81
CA ILE A 60 3.42 -1.97 -24.30
C ILE A 60 2.34 -1.39 -25.22
N TYR A 61 1.80 -0.22 -24.87
CA TYR A 61 0.64 0.39 -25.53
C TYR A 61 0.97 1.69 -26.25
N SER A 62 1.92 2.48 -25.76
CA SER A 62 2.17 3.83 -26.30
C SER A 62 3.54 4.39 -25.91
N SER A 63 3.88 5.57 -26.43
CA SER A 63 5.15 6.21 -26.11
C SER A 63 5.25 6.57 -24.62
N PRO A 64 6.25 6.05 -23.88
CA PRO A 64 6.46 6.41 -22.48
C PRO A 64 6.84 7.87 -22.29
N VAL A 65 7.36 8.54 -23.33
CA VAL A 65 7.76 9.95 -23.27
C VAL A 65 6.54 10.87 -23.23
N ASN A 66 5.47 10.50 -23.95
CA ASN A 66 4.29 11.37 -24.12
C ASN A 66 3.13 11.00 -23.18
N ASN A 67 3.03 9.71 -22.81
CA ASN A 67 1.87 9.18 -22.10
C ASN A 67 2.20 8.69 -20.69
N MET A 68 3.32 9.12 -20.12
CA MET A 68 3.62 8.95 -18.71
C MET A 68 3.27 10.24 -17.97
N TYR A 69 2.23 10.17 -17.13
CA TYR A 69 1.73 11.33 -16.41
C TYR A 69 2.49 11.52 -15.09
N SER A 70 2.23 12.62 -14.39
CA SER A 70 2.78 12.91 -13.07
C SER A 70 1.67 13.30 -12.11
N PHE A 71 1.87 13.06 -10.81
CA PHE A 71 1.00 13.60 -9.75
C PHE A 71 1.07 15.12 -9.61
N SER A 72 1.92 15.82 -10.37
CA SER A 72 1.88 17.28 -10.56
C SER A 72 0.68 17.73 -11.42
N ALA A 73 -0.52 17.24 -11.09
CA ALA A 73 -1.78 17.55 -11.74
C ALA A 73 -2.91 17.63 -10.72
N THR A 74 -4.05 18.23 -11.09
CA THR A 74 -5.24 18.21 -10.21
C THR A 74 -5.86 16.82 -10.19
N GLN A 75 -6.47 16.42 -9.07
CA GLN A 75 -7.14 15.11 -8.96
C GLN A 75 -8.22 14.90 -10.03
N ASN A 76 -8.98 15.96 -10.37
CA ASN A 76 -9.98 15.89 -11.45
C ASN A 76 -9.32 15.70 -12.83
N ALA A 77 -8.15 16.30 -13.09
CA ALA A 77 -7.43 16.08 -14.35
C ALA A 77 -6.93 14.64 -14.46
N LEU A 78 -6.43 14.04 -13.38
CA LEU A 78 -6.04 12.63 -13.36
C LEU A 78 -7.24 11.71 -13.65
N LEU A 79 -8.42 11.99 -13.08
CA LEU A 79 -9.64 11.24 -13.40
C LEU A 79 -10.10 11.42 -14.85
N ALA A 80 -9.94 12.62 -15.41
CA ALA A 80 -10.27 12.90 -16.80
C ALA A 80 -9.37 12.13 -17.78
N ILE A 81 -8.06 12.02 -17.47
CA ILE A 81 -7.10 11.20 -18.22
C ILE A 81 -7.54 9.73 -18.26
N LEU A 82 -8.08 9.21 -17.15
CA LEU A 82 -8.53 7.82 -17.07
C LEU A 82 -9.85 7.58 -17.79
N ASN A 83 -10.64 8.62 -18.09
CA ASN A 83 -12.00 8.45 -18.61
C ASN A 83 -12.04 7.59 -19.88
N GLU A 84 -13.05 6.72 -19.97
CA GLU A 84 -13.27 5.78 -21.06
C GLU A 84 -12.20 4.70 -21.27
N ASN A 85 -11.14 4.69 -20.46
CA ASN A 85 -10.10 3.67 -20.52
C ASN A 85 -10.62 2.33 -19.97
N ARG A 86 -10.62 1.30 -20.82
CA ARG A 86 -11.16 -0.05 -20.53
C ARG A 86 -10.15 -1.17 -20.75
N GLY A 87 -8.87 -0.90 -20.54
CA GLY A 87 -7.85 -1.95 -20.62
C GLY A 87 -6.47 -1.51 -21.03
N VAL A 88 -6.21 -0.21 -21.21
CA VAL A 88 -4.86 0.33 -21.48
C VAL A 88 -4.24 0.84 -20.18
N VAL A 89 -3.09 0.31 -19.79
CA VAL A 89 -2.44 0.72 -18.53
C VAL A 89 -2.16 2.23 -18.53
N THR A 90 -2.38 2.89 -17.40
CA THR A 90 -2.01 4.31 -17.24
C THR A 90 -0.88 4.43 -16.24
N THR A 91 0.25 4.99 -16.68
CA THR A 91 1.41 5.22 -15.79
C THR A 91 1.41 6.65 -15.27
N ILE A 92 1.49 6.82 -13.96
CA ILE A 92 1.58 8.12 -13.28
C ILE A 92 2.82 8.08 -12.39
N ASP A 93 3.87 8.80 -12.75
CA ASP A 93 5.14 8.77 -12.03
C ASP A 93 5.12 9.67 -10.79
N GLU A 94 5.82 9.18 -9.77
CA GLU A 94 6.20 9.86 -8.54
C GLU A 94 5.04 10.44 -7.72
N LEU A 95 4.51 9.64 -6.79
CA LEU A 95 3.47 10.07 -5.84
C LEU A 95 3.88 11.31 -5.04
N SER A 96 5.18 11.48 -4.75
CA SER A 96 5.68 12.63 -4.00
C SER A 96 5.57 13.97 -4.76
N ALA A 97 5.37 13.94 -6.09
CA ALA A 97 5.11 15.13 -6.88
C ALA A 97 3.70 15.73 -6.64
N SER A 98 2.82 14.99 -5.95
CA SER A 98 1.51 15.49 -5.56
C SER A 98 1.62 16.69 -4.62
N ARG A 99 0.94 17.79 -4.95
CA ARG A 99 0.76 18.91 -4.01
C ARG A 99 -0.21 18.57 -2.86
N SER A 100 -1.05 17.56 -3.04
CA SER A 100 -1.98 17.11 -2.01
C SER A 100 -1.31 16.11 -1.08
N THR A 101 -1.44 16.34 0.23
CA THR A 101 -1.00 15.40 1.28
C THR A 101 -2.05 14.32 1.55
N ASP A 102 -3.27 14.47 1.03
CA ASP A 102 -4.35 13.49 1.12
C ASP A 102 -4.88 13.15 -0.29
N LEU A 103 -4.71 11.89 -0.67
CA LEU A 103 -5.16 11.30 -1.94
C LEU A 103 -6.29 10.29 -1.75
N SER A 104 -6.88 10.21 -0.55
CA SER A 104 -7.91 9.22 -0.20
C SER A 104 -9.08 9.21 -1.17
N GLU A 105 -9.58 10.40 -1.51
CA GLU A 105 -10.71 10.55 -2.42
C GLU A 105 -10.36 10.12 -3.85
N LEU A 106 -9.17 10.49 -4.33
CA LEU A 106 -8.69 10.11 -5.65
C LEU A 106 -8.55 8.59 -5.76
N LEU A 107 -7.83 7.95 -4.83
CA LEU A 107 -7.64 6.49 -4.85
C LEU A 107 -8.96 5.75 -4.66
N TYR A 108 -9.92 6.32 -3.91
CA TYR A 108 -11.25 5.75 -3.82
C TYR A 108 -11.97 5.76 -5.16
N GLN A 109 -11.98 6.89 -5.87
CA GLN A 109 -12.60 7.01 -7.19
C GLN A 109 -11.91 6.13 -8.22
N ILE A 110 -10.57 6.11 -8.21
CA ILE A 110 -9.78 5.23 -9.08
C ILE A 110 -10.13 3.77 -8.80
N GLY A 111 -10.03 3.30 -7.55
CA GLY A 111 -10.32 1.91 -7.21
C GLY A 111 -11.77 1.49 -7.49
N GLN A 112 -12.70 2.44 -7.59
CA GLN A 112 -14.08 2.17 -8.03
C GLN A 112 -14.28 2.22 -9.55
N GLY A 113 -13.32 2.72 -10.30
CA GLY A 113 -13.43 2.90 -11.74
C GLY A 113 -14.41 4.00 -12.15
N ARG A 114 -14.72 4.96 -11.26
CA ARG A 114 -15.68 6.03 -11.56
C ARG A 114 -15.49 7.28 -10.72
N SER A 115 -15.76 8.43 -11.32
CA SER A 115 -15.76 9.70 -10.60
C SER A 115 -17.03 9.90 -9.76
N ARG A 116 -17.05 10.91 -8.88
CA ARG A 116 -18.27 11.32 -8.16
C ARG A 116 -19.35 11.82 -9.13
N LEU A 117 -20.60 11.49 -8.82
CA LEU A 117 -21.75 12.14 -9.45
C LEU A 117 -21.78 13.62 -9.06
N ARG A 118 -22.12 14.48 -10.02
CA ARG A 118 -22.26 15.92 -9.82
C ARG A 118 -23.48 16.43 -10.57
N LEU A 119 -24.14 17.44 -10.03
CA LEU A 119 -25.13 18.22 -10.77
C LEU A 119 -24.41 19.29 -11.59
N SER A 120 -24.95 19.57 -12.77
CA SER A 120 -24.60 20.72 -13.60
C SER A 120 -25.20 22.00 -13.01
N SER A 121 -24.80 23.14 -13.55
CA SER A 121 -25.40 24.44 -13.22
C SER A 121 -26.90 24.52 -13.56
N SER A 122 -27.39 23.66 -14.46
CA SER A 122 -28.80 23.53 -14.82
C SER A 122 -29.55 22.50 -13.98
N SER A 123 -28.99 22.07 -12.84
CA SER A 123 -29.59 21.05 -11.95
C SER A 123 -29.86 19.70 -12.61
N THR A 124 -29.12 19.36 -13.68
CA THR A 124 -29.14 18.05 -14.33
C THR A 124 -27.92 17.23 -13.94
N LEU A 125 -28.00 15.90 -13.97
CA LEU A 125 -26.85 15.06 -13.67
C LEU A 125 -25.77 15.24 -14.76
N SER A 126 -24.56 15.60 -14.36
CA SER A 126 -23.41 15.64 -15.26
C SER A 126 -22.92 14.22 -15.58
N GLU A 127 -22.28 14.08 -16.74
CA GLU A 127 -21.69 12.80 -17.13
C GLU A 127 -20.67 12.33 -16.09
N GLN A 128 -20.80 11.07 -15.68
CA GLN A 128 -19.89 10.43 -14.73
C GLN A 128 -18.75 9.80 -15.51
N LEU A 129 -17.51 10.16 -15.15
CA LEU A 129 -16.32 9.54 -15.73
C LEU A 129 -16.26 8.07 -15.30
N ARG A 130 -15.96 7.16 -16.23
CA ARG A 130 -15.93 5.71 -15.99
C ARG A 130 -14.75 5.07 -16.68
N PHE A 131 -14.09 4.15 -15.97
CA PHE A 131 -12.88 3.50 -16.43
C PHE A 131 -12.60 2.20 -15.66
N ASN A 132 -11.98 1.24 -16.32
CA ASN A 132 -11.59 -0.05 -15.77
C ASN A 132 -10.22 -0.40 -16.34
N THR A 133 -9.18 -0.01 -15.61
CA THR A 133 -7.79 -0.17 -16.06
C THR A 133 -6.85 -0.44 -14.88
N VAL A 134 -5.58 -0.68 -15.18
CA VAL A 134 -4.50 -0.69 -14.21
C VAL A 134 -3.79 0.67 -14.23
N ILE A 135 -3.57 1.23 -13.04
CA ILE A 135 -2.81 2.44 -12.83
C ILE A 135 -1.50 2.04 -12.17
N ALA A 136 -0.38 2.24 -12.87
CA ALA A 136 0.95 1.95 -12.34
C ALA A 136 1.63 3.26 -11.90
N THR A 137 2.13 3.28 -10.67
CA THR A 137 2.77 4.47 -10.08
C THR A 137 4.05 4.10 -9.34
N THR A 138 4.87 5.10 -9.03
CA THR A 138 6.08 4.95 -8.21
C THR A 138 5.99 5.79 -6.95
N SER A 139 6.70 5.37 -5.90
CA SER A 139 6.94 6.21 -4.72
C SER A 139 8.19 5.80 -3.94
N GLU A 140 8.72 6.76 -3.18
CA GLU A 140 9.77 6.50 -2.18
C GLU A 140 9.20 6.14 -0.80
N VAL A 141 7.97 6.56 -0.51
CA VAL A 141 7.24 6.25 0.74
C VAL A 141 5.96 5.47 0.44
N PRO A 142 5.43 4.64 1.37
CA PRO A 142 4.21 3.88 1.12
C PRO A 142 3.02 4.77 0.76
N ILE A 143 2.12 4.28 -0.11
CA ILE A 143 0.86 4.96 -0.46
C ILE A 143 0.05 5.30 0.79
N ALA A 144 0.10 4.44 1.82
CA ALA A 144 -0.59 4.65 3.09
C ALA A 144 -0.31 6.03 3.72
N ASN A 145 0.86 6.62 3.48
CA ASN A 145 1.22 7.94 4.01
C ASN A 145 0.42 9.09 3.38
N TYR A 146 -0.19 8.86 2.21
CA TYR A 146 -1.06 9.81 1.51
C TYR A 146 -2.55 9.54 1.74
N LEU A 147 -2.89 8.63 2.66
CA LEU A 147 -4.28 8.23 2.93
C LEU A 147 -4.71 8.56 4.35
N ASN A 148 -5.97 8.95 4.48
CA ASN A 148 -6.67 8.99 5.75
C ASN A 148 -6.93 7.55 6.23
N SER A 149 -7.18 7.38 7.53
CA SER A 149 -7.19 6.09 8.26
C SER A 149 -8.32 5.08 7.89
N ASN A 150 -8.76 5.04 6.63
CA ASN A 150 -9.80 4.16 6.11
C ASN A 150 -9.24 2.82 5.63
N GLN A 151 -9.48 1.76 6.40
CA GLN A 151 -9.04 0.39 6.07
C GLN A 151 -9.49 -0.09 4.67
N GLY A 152 -10.67 0.34 4.19
CA GLY A 152 -11.19 -0.05 2.88
C GLY A 152 -10.39 0.47 1.68
N LEU A 153 -9.49 1.45 1.87
CA LEU A 153 -8.59 1.94 0.82
C LEU A 153 -7.37 1.04 0.62
N HIS A 154 -6.87 0.40 1.68
CA HIS A 154 -5.72 -0.51 1.61
C HIS A 154 -5.96 -1.73 0.71
N MET A 155 -7.23 -2.03 0.44
CA MET A 155 -7.67 -3.14 -0.41
C MET A 155 -7.87 -2.75 -1.89
N ARG A 156 -7.48 -1.54 -2.29
CA ARG A 156 -7.66 -0.99 -3.64
C ARG A 156 -6.35 -0.73 -4.37
N TYR A 157 -5.23 -0.89 -3.68
CA TYR A 157 -3.91 -0.80 -4.26
C TYR A 157 -3.04 -1.98 -3.82
N ILE A 158 -2.07 -2.29 -4.66
CA ILE A 158 -0.98 -3.23 -4.40
C ILE A 158 0.30 -2.41 -4.30
N GLU A 159 1.12 -2.65 -3.28
CA GLU A 159 2.48 -2.10 -3.22
C GLU A 159 3.47 -3.20 -3.53
N LEU A 160 4.17 -3.06 -4.65
CA LEU A 160 5.26 -3.94 -5.02
C LEU A 160 6.55 -3.29 -4.52
N SER A 161 7.20 -3.95 -3.56
CA SER A 161 8.56 -3.65 -3.14
C SER A 161 9.46 -4.84 -3.39
N SER A 162 10.72 -4.57 -3.67
CA SER A 162 11.75 -5.58 -3.79
C SER A 162 12.97 -5.17 -2.97
N GLU A 163 13.61 -6.14 -2.32
CA GLU A 163 14.91 -5.96 -1.66
C GLU A 163 16.02 -5.77 -2.71
N GLU A 164 15.84 -6.37 -3.88
CA GLU A 164 16.71 -6.19 -5.04
C GLU A 164 16.19 -5.04 -5.92
N ALA A 165 17.10 -4.44 -6.69
CA ALA A 165 16.68 -3.47 -7.70
C ALA A 165 15.71 -4.10 -8.73
N TRP A 166 14.87 -3.26 -9.33
CA TRP A 166 13.98 -3.66 -10.41
C TRP A 166 14.79 -4.05 -11.65
N THR A 167 15.77 -3.23 -12.00
CA THR A 167 16.70 -3.43 -13.10
C THR A 167 18.01 -4.04 -12.62
N LYS A 168 18.63 -4.89 -13.44
CA LYS A 168 19.91 -5.55 -13.13
C LYS A 168 21.03 -4.56 -12.76
N ASN A 169 21.09 -3.40 -13.43
CA ASN A 169 21.98 -2.27 -13.11
C ASN A 169 21.53 -0.99 -13.83
N GLY A 170 22.22 0.13 -13.59
CA GLY A 170 21.93 1.43 -14.20
C GLY A 170 22.04 1.46 -15.73
N ALA A 171 23.06 0.83 -16.32
CA ALA A 171 23.24 0.80 -17.77
C ALA A 171 22.09 0.05 -18.47
N ILE A 172 21.64 -1.06 -17.88
CA ILE A 172 20.47 -1.81 -18.33
C ILE A 172 19.19 -0.99 -18.16
N ALA A 173 19.08 -0.21 -17.08
CA ALA A 173 17.95 0.68 -16.88
C ALA A 173 17.85 1.74 -17.98
N ASP A 174 18.98 2.32 -18.38
CA ASP A 174 19.04 3.32 -19.45
C ASP A 174 18.76 2.71 -20.84
N ASP A 175 19.28 1.50 -21.13
CA ASP A 175 18.99 0.81 -22.39
C ASP A 175 17.51 0.43 -22.51
N ILE A 176 16.88 -0.01 -21.41
CA ILE A 176 15.42 -0.26 -21.39
C ILE A 176 14.68 1.04 -21.71
N LYS A 177 14.98 2.15 -21.04
CA LYS A 177 14.31 3.44 -21.29
C LYS A 177 14.47 3.90 -22.75
N LEU A 178 15.69 3.82 -23.28
CA LEU A 178 15.98 4.21 -24.65
C LEU A 178 15.17 3.38 -25.65
N ARG A 179 15.20 2.05 -25.53
CA ARG A 179 14.49 1.17 -26.46
C ARG A 179 12.98 1.32 -26.35
N CYS A 180 12.44 1.48 -25.13
CA CYS A 180 11.03 1.76 -24.91
C CYS A 180 10.59 3.10 -25.52
N SER A 181 11.49 4.10 -25.58
CA SER A 181 11.20 5.39 -26.22
C SER A 181 11.19 5.32 -27.75
N GLN A 182 11.95 4.37 -28.32
CA GLN A 182 12.08 4.16 -29.77
C GLN A 182 11.10 3.13 -30.33
N HIS A 183 10.68 2.16 -29.52
CA HIS A 183 9.84 1.05 -29.91
C HIS A 183 8.74 0.86 -28.86
N TYR A 184 7.51 1.20 -29.23
CA TYR A 184 6.35 1.13 -28.33
C TYR A 184 5.06 0.81 -29.10
N GLY A 185 4.02 0.36 -28.40
CA GLY A 185 2.69 0.02 -28.94
C GLY A 185 2.59 -1.32 -29.67
N VAL A 186 3.73 -1.93 -30.01
CA VAL A 186 3.76 -3.19 -30.79
C VAL A 186 3.33 -4.39 -29.94
N ALA A 187 3.65 -4.38 -28.64
CA ALA A 187 3.45 -5.54 -27.78
C ALA A 187 1.97 -5.79 -27.46
N SER A 188 1.17 -4.72 -27.25
CA SER A 188 -0.27 -4.85 -27.11
C SER A 188 -0.91 -5.38 -28.39
N ASP A 189 -0.50 -4.89 -29.56
CA ASP A 189 -1.07 -5.30 -30.85
C ASP A 189 -0.80 -6.78 -31.13
N ALA A 190 0.44 -7.23 -30.93
CA ALA A 190 0.80 -8.63 -31.05
C ALA A 190 0.01 -9.52 -30.07
N PHE A 191 -0.18 -9.07 -28.83
CA PHE A 191 -0.97 -9.80 -27.84
C PHE A 191 -2.44 -9.91 -28.26
N MET A 192 -3.03 -8.81 -28.72
CA MET A 192 -4.42 -8.78 -29.16
C MET A 192 -4.65 -9.62 -30.43
N GLU A 193 -3.70 -9.62 -31.37
CA GLU A 193 -3.77 -10.49 -32.54
C GLU A 193 -3.77 -11.98 -32.13
N LYS A 194 -2.90 -12.35 -31.19
CA LYS A 194 -2.78 -13.72 -30.70
C LYS A 194 -4.00 -14.17 -29.93
N ILE A 195 -4.58 -13.33 -29.06
CA ILE A 195 -5.79 -13.69 -28.32
C ILE A 195 -7.01 -13.85 -29.25
N PHE A 196 -7.14 -13.01 -30.29
CA PHE A 196 -8.24 -13.14 -31.24
C PHE A 196 -8.12 -14.37 -32.13
N LYS A 197 -6.89 -14.82 -32.42
CA LYS A 197 -6.62 -16.06 -33.18
C LYS A 197 -6.60 -17.32 -32.32
N HIS A 198 -6.63 -17.19 -31.00
CA HIS A 198 -6.65 -18.34 -30.09
C HIS A 198 -7.92 -19.17 -30.29
N GLU A 199 -7.85 -20.50 -30.17
CA GLU A 199 -8.98 -21.40 -30.41
C GLU A 199 -10.19 -21.10 -29.50
N GLN A 200 -9.92 -20.62 -28.28
CA GLN A 200 -10.94 -20.23 -27.30
C GLN A 200 -11.32 -18.73 -27.40
N GLY A 201 -10.78 -18.01 -28.37
CA GLY A 201 -10.91 -16.56 -28.54
C GLY A 201 -10.57 -15.77 -27.29
N THR A 202 -11.26 -14.64 -27.09
CA THR A 202 -11.08 -13.80 -25.89
C THR A 202 -11.52 -14.50 -24.59
N GLY A 203 -12.37 -15.52 -24.68
CA GLY A 203 -12.76 -16.37 -23.55
C GLY A 203 -11.58 -17.08 -22.87
N TYR A 204 -10.44 -17.19 -23.58
CA TYR A 204 -9.22 -17.73 -22.99
C TYR A 204 -8.72 -16.90 -21.79
N ILE A 205 -8.88 -15.58 -21.82
CA ILE A 205 -8.49 -14.69 -20.72
C ILE A 205 -9.20 -15.09 -19.42
N LYS A 206 -10.51 -15.34 -19.48
CA LYS A 206 -11.30 -15.79 -18.33
C LYS A 206 -10.80 -17.12 -17.79
N LYS A 207 -10.52 -18.10 -18.67
CA LYS A 207 -10.03 -19.42 -18.27
C LYS A 207 -8.69 -19.31 -17.54
N VAL A 208 -7.74 -18.57 -18.10
CA VAL A 208 -6.44 -18.34 -17.46
C VAL A 208 -6.60 -17.63 -16.12
N TYR A 209 -7.48 -16.63 -16.04
CA TYR A 209 -7.78 -15.95 -14.78
C TYR A 209 -8.34 -16.89 -13.71
N GLN A 210 -9.23 -17.80 -14.06
CA GLN A 210 -9.77 -18.77 -13.11
C GLN A 210 -8.68 -19.72 -12.58
N THR A 211 -7.78 -20.18 -13.46
CA THR A 211 -6.62 -20.99 -13.05
C THR A 211 -5.69 -20.22 -12.11
N ALA A 212 -5.32 -18.98 -12.49
CA ALA A 212 -4.47 -18.11 -11.70
C ALA A 212 -5.08 -17.80 -10.32
N TYR A 213 -6.39 -17.54 -10.28
CA TYR A 213 -7.12 -17.28 -9.04
C TYR A 213 -7.13 -18.49 -8.12
N THR A 214 -7.44 -19.68 -8.62
CA THR A 214 -7.46 -20.91 -7.80
C THR A 214 -6.07 -21.19 -7.22
N GLU A 215 -5.03 -21.11 -8.05
CA GLU A 215 -3.65 -21.37 -7.61
C GLU A 215 -3.19 -20.37 -6.53
N LEU A 216 -3.46 -19.08 -6.71
CA LEU A 216 -3.11 -18.06 -5.72
C LEU A 216 -3.94 -18.21 -4.45
N LEU A 217 -5.23 -18.52 -4.56
CA LEU A 217 -6.11 -18.64 -3.40
C LEU A 217 -5.63 -19.73 -2.45
N GLU A 218 -5.10 -20.84 -2.97
CA GLU A 218 -4.54 -21.92 -2.15
C GLU A 218 -3.27 -21.50 -1.40
N LYS A 219 -2.43 -20.66 -2.02
CA LYS A 219 -1.10 -20.31 -1.49
C LYS A 219 -1.05 -19.01 -0.68
N LEU A 220 -2.02 -18.12 -0.87
CA LEU A 220 -2.08 -16.84 -0.16
C LEU A 220 -2.39 -17.03 1.34
N PRO A 221 -1.78 -16.21 2.21
CA PRO A 221 -2.05 -16.25 3.65
C PRO A 221 -3.53 -15.99 3.97
N GLU A 222 -4.02 -16.63 5.03
CA GLU A 222 -5.39 -16.44 5.50
C GLU A 222 -5.61 -15.02 6.05
N SER A 223 -6.69 -14.39 5.62
CA SER A 223 -7.14 -13.10 6.14
C SER A 223 -8.58 -12.83 5.75
N ASN A 224 -9.23 -11.88 6.44
CA ASN A 224 -10.60 -11.44 6.12
C ASN A 224 -10.73 -10.84 4.71
N PHE A 225 -9.61 -10.54 4.04
CA PHE A 225 -9.59 -9.95 2.71
C PHE A 225 -8.93 -10.83 1.65
N LYS A 226 -8.59 -12.09 1.99
CA LYS A 226 -7.87 -13.02 1.14
C LYS A 226 -8.47 -13.14 -0.26
N THR A 227 -9.78 -13.35 -0.37
CA THR A 227 -10.48 -13.49 -1.66
C THR A 227 -10.42 -12.22 -2.52
N ARG A 228 -10.58 -11.06 -1.88
CA ARG A 228 -10.50 -9.75 -2.55
C ARG A 228 -9.10 -9.47 -3.06
N ILE A 229 -8.08 -9.75 -2.26
CA ILE A 229 -6.67 -9.61 -2.69
C ILE A 229 -6.32 -10.61 -3.79
N CYS A 230 -6.73 -11.86 -3.63
CA CYS A 230 -6.55 -12.90 -4.62
C CYS A 230 -7.13 -12.48 -5.98
N THR A 231 -8.30 -11.82 -5.98
CA THR A 231 -8.91 -11.26 -7.19
C THR A 231 -7.95 -10.31 -7.92
N LEU A 232 -7.24 -9.45 -7.20
CA LEU A 232 -6.32 -8.45 -7.76
C LEU A 232 -4.99 -9.08 -8.19
N TYR A 233 -4.39 -9.97 -7.38
CA TYR A 233 -3.15 -10.65 -7.76
C TYR A 233 -3.34 -11.61 -8.93
N ALA A 234 -4.50 -12.27 -9.01
CA ALA A 234 -4.82 -13.14 -10.13
C ALA A 234 -4.84 -12.38 -11.47
N ILE A 235 -5.21 -11.09 -11.48
CA ILE A 235 -5.14 -10.25 -12.70
C ILE A 235 -3.70 -10.13 -13.19
N ILE A 236 -2.74 -9.83 -12.29
CA ILE A 236 -1.31 -9.73 -12.62
C ILE A 236 -0.73 -11.10 -12.99
N TYR A 237 -1.04 -12.13 -12.22
CA TYR A 237 -0.52 -13.48 -12.45
C TYR A 237 -1.04 -14.10 -13.75
N SER A 238 -2.30 -13.82 -14.12
CA SER A 238 -2.86 -14.20 -15.43
C SER A 238 -2.02 -13.68 -16.59
N SER A 239 -1.49 -12.46 -16.46
CA SER A 239 -0.64 -11.88 -17.50
C SER A 239 0.68 -12.62 -17.65
N ALA A 240 1.29 -13.13 -16.57
CA ALA A 240 2.48 -13.96 -16.67
C ALA A 240 2.23 -15.22 -17.52
N ILE A 241 1.07 -15.86 -17.31
CA ILE A 241 0.64 -17.03 -18.08
C ILE A 241 0.38 -16.66 -19.55
N LEU A 242 -0.44 -15.63 -19.78
CA LEU A 242 -0.84 -15.21 -21.14
C LEU A 242 0.33 -14.69 -21.96
N VAL A 243 1.24 -13.90 -21.37
CA VAL A 243 2.41 -13.39 -22.09
C VAL A 243 3.32 -14.54 -22.52
N LYS A 244 3.55 -15.52 -21.64
CA LYS A 244 4.33 -16.71 -21.98
C LYS A 244 3.70 -17.52 -23.11
N GLU A 245 2.40 -17.74 -23.05
CA GLU A 245 1.71 -18.60 -24.03
C GLU A 245 1.42 -17.91 -25.37
N LEU A 246 1.12 -16.61 -25.36
CA LEU A 246 0.71 -15.88 -26.57
C LEU A 246 1.87 -15.18 -27.27
N LEU A 247 2.84 -14.67 -26.52
CA LEU A 247 3.97 -13.89 -27.06
C LEU A 247 5.29 -14.68 -27.10
N ASP A 248 5.32 -15.92 -26.59
CA ASP A 248 6.52 -16.75 -26.50
C ASP A 248 7.67 -16.06 -25.74
N ILE A 249 7.30 -15.24 -24.75
CA ILE A 249 8.25 -14.59 -23.83
C ILE A 249 8.31 -15.45 -22.58
N ASP A 250 9.46 -16.09 -22.33
CA ASP A 250 9.63 -17.10 -21.27
C ASP A 250 9.67 -16.50 -19.85
N ILE A 251 8.57 -15.88 -19.42
CA ILE A 251 8.42 -15.34 -18.07
C ILE A 251 8.45 -16.50 -17.06
N ASP A 252 9.22 -16.32 -15.98
CA ASP A 252 9.17 -17.24 -14.84
C ASP A 252 7.87 -17.05 -14.03
N LYS A 253 6.82 -17.78 -14.45
CA LYS A 253 5.51 -17.80 -13.79
C LYS A 253 5.61 -18.14 -12.30
N LYS A 254 6.53 -19.03 -11.93
CA LYS A 254 6.71 -19.45 -10.54
C LYS A 254 7.28 -18.29 -9.71
N ARG A 255 8.31 -17.62 -10.21
CA ARG A 255 8.87 -16.41 -9.58
C ARG A 255 7.82 -15.31 -9.42
N VAL A 256 6.98 -15.06 -10.43
CA VAL A 256 5.90 -14.06 -10.33
C VAL A 256 4.89 -14.45 -9.25
N CYS A 257 4.45 -15.71 -9.22
CA CYS A 257 3.52 -16.21 -8.20
C CYS A 257 4.10 -16.07 -6.78
N GLU A 258 5.34 -16.52 -6.59
CA GLU A 258 6.05 -16.42 -5.31
C GLU A 258 6.27 -14.97 -4.86
N PHE A 259 6.59 -14.07 -5.79
CA PHE A 259 6.73 -12.64 -5.52
C PHE A 259 5.42 -12.05 -4.98
N LEU A 260 4.29 -12.28 -5.66
CA LEU A 260 2.99 -11.77 -5.22
C LEU A 260 2.57 -12.32 -3.84
N ILE A 261 2.86 -13.60 -3.58
CA ILE A 261 2.60 -14.21 -2.26
C ILE A 261 3.49 -13.58 -1.19
N LYS A 262 4.78 -13.38 -1.45
CA LYS A 262 5.72 -12.70 -0.54
C LYS A 262 5.23 -11.28 -0.24
N THR A 263 4.88 -10.52 -1.29
CA THR A 263 4.32 -9.17 -1.15
C THR A 263 3.11 -9.13 -0.22
N GLU A 264 2.16 -10.06 -0.35
CA GLU A 264 1.00 -10.07 0.52
C GLU A 264 1.32 -10.39 1.97
N LYS A 265 2.23 -11.35 2.21
CA LYS A 265 2.66 -11.69 3.57
C LYS A 265 3.24 -10.47 4.28
N GLU A 266 4.20 -9.81 3.64
CA GLU A 266 4.80 -8.58 4.17
C GLU A 266 3.80 -7.45 4.35
N THR A 267 2.79 -7.39 3.47
CA THR A 267 1.75 -6.36 3.54
C THR A 267 0.75 -6.65 4.65
N LEU A 268 0.40 -7.90 4.93
CA LEU A 268 -0.46 -8.27 6.07
C LEU A 268 0.21 -7.92 7.40
N ASP A 269 1.50 -8.20 7.52
CA ASP A 269 2.32 -7.82 8.67
C ASP A 269 2.25 -6.30 8.92
N LYS A 270 2.17 -5.50 7.85
CA LYS A 270 2.04 -4.04 7.91
C LYS A 270 0.59 -3.53 8.06
N ARG A 271 -0.41 -4.20 7.49
CA ARG A 271 -1.81 -3.73 7.37
C ARG A 271 -2.65 -3.93 8.62
N GLY A 272 -2.32 -4.88 9.49
CA GLY A 272 -3.38 -5.38 10.37
C GLY A 272 -3.04 -6.25 11.54
N GLU A 273 -1.78 -6.57 11.83
CA GLU A 273 -1.44 -6.93 13.20
C GLU A 273 -0.93 -5.66 13.87
N ILE A 274 -1.67 -5.21 14.88
CA ILE A 274 -0.94 -4.56 15.95
C ILE A 274 0.11 -5.57 16.35
N PRO A 275 1.40 -5.20 16.25
CA PRO A 275 2.45 -6.16 16.50
C PRO A 275 2.16 -6.86 17.83
N SER A 276 2.24 -8.19 17.86
CA SER A 276 1.96 -8.94 19.09
C SER A 276 2.86 -8.49 20.25
N ASP A 277 4.03 -7.94 19.92
CA ASP A 277 5.01 -7.27 20.77
C ASP A 277 4.76 -5.75 20.96
N LEU A 278 3.57 -5.21 20.66
CA LEU A 278 3.28 -3.76 20.80
C LEU A 278 3.60 -3.24 22.20
N TYR A 279 3.30 -4.05 23.23
CA TYR A 279 3.64 -3.70 24.60
C TYR A 279 5.14 -3.43 24.77
N ASP A 280 5.99 -4.33 24.26
CA ASP A 280 7.44 -4.23 24.38
C ASP A 280 7.95 -3.00 23.61
N LYS A 281 7.41 -2.74 22.41
CA LYS A 281 7.70 -1.53 21.63
C LYS A 281 7.33 -0.24 22.37
N ILE A 282 6.19 -0.20 23.07
CA ILE A 282 5.78 0.95 23.90
C ILE A 282 6.74 1.11 25.08
N VAL A 283 7.17 0.02 25.72
CA VAL A 283 8.15 0.06 26.81
C VAL A 283 9.49 0.62 26.33
N ASP A 284 10.01 0.14 25.20
CA ASP A 284 11.26 0.59 24.60
C ASP A 284 11.20 2.06 24.17
N TYR A 285 10.08 2.47 23.59
CA TYR A 285 9.84 3.88 23.30
C TYR A 285 9.85 4.73 24.56
N THR A 286 9.19 4.26 25.63
CA THR A 286 9.16 4.99 26.91
C THR A 286 10.58 5.11 27.49
N LEU A 287 11.43 4.08 27.35
CA LEU A 287 12.82 4.09 27.83
C LEU A 287 13.68 5.09 27.04
N SER A 288 13.67 4.96 25.72
CA SER A 288 14.45 5.80 24.81
C SER A 288 14.03 7.27 24.87
N HIS A 289 12.80 7.56 25.28
CA HIS A 289 12.24 8.91 25.36
C HIS A 289 11.83 9.31 26.78
N ALA A 290 12.49 8.77 27.81
CA ALA A 290 12.14 9.03 29.22
C ALA A 290 12.07 10.54 29.55
N GLY A 291 12.89 11.37 28.90
CA GLY A 291 12.88 12.83 29.04
C GLY A 291 11.57 13.51 28.60
N LEU A 292 10.72 12.85 27.81
CA LEU A 292 9.41 13.36 27.41
C LEU A 292 8.32 13.13 28.47
N PHE A 293 8.64 12.42 29.55
CA PHE A 293 7.72 12.14 30.65
C PHE A 293 8.09 12.93 31.90
N ASN A 294 7.11 13.17 32.78
CA ASN A 294 7.36 13.65 34.13
C ASN A 294 7.62 12.46 35.06
N ILE A 295 8.80 12.43 35.66
CA ILE A 295 9.26 11.39 36.57
C ILE A 295 9.50 12.09 37.93
N LYS A 296 8.46 12.14 38.79
CA LYS A 296 8.31 12.77 40.14
C LYS A 296 7.19 13.82 40.21
N GLU A 297 6.71 14.09 41.42
CA GLU A 297 5.73 15.15 41.76
C GLU A 297 6.30 16.58 41.65
N GLY A 298 7.52 16.73 41.12
CA GLY A 298 8.17 18.02 40.90
C GLY A 298 7.84 18.61 39.53
N TYR A 299 7.70 19.94 39.50
CA TYR A 299 7.46 20.73 38.30
C TYR A 299 8.47 20.42 37.19
N SER A 300 7.95 20.34 35.96
CA SER A 300 8.72 20.05 34.74
C SER A 300 9.75 21.13 34.45
N ILE A 301 11.02 20.73 34.33
CA ILE A 301 12.06 21.56 33.69
C ILE A 301 11.83 21.44 32.18
N GLY A 302 11.53 22.58 31.54
CA GLY A 302 11.29 22.87 30.12
C GLY A 302 11.20 21.73 29.08
N GLY A 303 10.10 21.69 28.33
CA GLY A 303 9.91 20.86 27.13
C GLY A 303 8.47 20.37 26.94
N LYS A 304 8.09 19.96 25.73
CA LYS A 304 6.76 19.36 25.48
C LYS A 304 6.71 17.96 26.10
N LYS A 305 5.81 17.74 27.06
CA LYS A 305 5.61 16.45 27.72
C LYS A 305 4.50 15.64 27.05
N ILE A 306 4.69 14.32 26.99
CA ILE A 306 3.72 13.38 26.41
C ILE A 306 3.00 12.54 27.47
N GLY A 307 3.44 12.63 28.73
CA GLY A 307 2.85 11.88 29.83
C GLY A 307 3.63 12.01 31.15
N MET A 308 3.38 11.08 32.06
CA MET A 308 4.09 10.95 33.33
C MET A 308 4.34 9.48 33.68
N ILE A 309 5.32 9.25 34.56
CA ILE A 309 5.64 7.94 35.09
C ILE A 309 5.56 8.02 36.62
N LYS A 310 4.85 7.08 37.25
CA LYS A 310 4.69 7.01 38.71
C LYS A 310 5.00 5.62 39.25
N ALA A 311 5.64 5.58 40.41
CA ALA A 311 5.86 4.35 41.16
C ALA A 311 4.55 3.83 41.77
N GLN A 312 4.34 2.52 41.73
CA GLN A 312 3.17 1.88 42.32
C GLN A 312 3.49 0.45 42.80
N LYS A 313 3.42 0.20 44.11
CA LYS A 313 3.56 -1.14 44.74
C LYS A 313 4.74 -1.98 44.21
N GLY A 314 5.92 -1.38 44.05
CA GLY A 314 7.13 -2.08 43.62
C GLY A 314 7.35 -2.15 42.10
N THR A 315 6.40 -1.68 41.29
CA THR A 315 6.55 -1.48 39.84
C THR A 315 6.37 0.00 39.47
N TYR A 316 6.52 0.33 38.18
CA TYR A 316 6.24 1.66 37.64
C TYR A 316 5.07 1.59 36.66
N ARG A 317 4.35 2.70 36.53
CA ARG A 317 3.30 2.87 35.52
C ARG A 317 3.56 4.11 34.71
N VAL A 318 3.42 3.95 33.41
CA VAL A 318 3.42 5.07 32.46
C VAL A 318 1.99 5.50 32.20
N TYR A 319 1.80 6.82 32.15
CA TYR A 319 0.53 7.48 31.87
C TYR A 319 0.75 8.41 30.69
N PHE A 320 0.09 8.14 29.57
CA PHE A 320 0.17 8.97 28.37
C PHE A 320 -1.03 9.93 28.28
N PHE A 321 -0.79 11.16 27.85
CA PHE A 321 -1.88 12.01 27.36
C PHE A 321 -2.51 11.34 26.14
N ARG A 322 -3.84 11.32 26.06
CA ARG A 322 -4.58 10.56 25.03
C ARG A 322 -4.16 10.94 23.61
N GLU A 323 -4.06 12.24 23.34
CA GLU A 323 -3.67 12.72 22.01
C GLU A 323 -2.23 12.35 21.65
N GLU A 324 -1.32 12.41 22.62
CA GLU A 324 0.10 12.09 22.39
C GLU A 324 0.30 10.57 22.24
N PHE A 325 -0.47 9.74 22.94
CA PHE A 325 -0.49 8.29 22.70
C PHE A 325 -0.96 7.95 21.27
N VAL A 326 -2.03 8.60 20.79
CA VAL A 326 -2.51 8.41 19.42
C VAL A 326 -1.47 8.89 18.41
N LYS A 327 -0.81 10.02 18.65
CA LYS A 327 0.27 10.52 17.79
C LYS A 327 1.45 9.54 17.76
N MET A 328 1.87 9.02 18.91
CA MET A 328 2.93 8.01 19.02
C MET A 328 2.57 6.75 18.23
N LEU A 329 1.38 6.18 18.45
CA LEU A 329 0.92 5.00 17.70
C LEU A 329 0.96 5.21 16.19
N LYS A 330 0.50 6.36 15.71
CA LYS A 330 0.46 6.66 14.28
C LYS A 330 1.84 6.96 13.67
N LYS A 331 2.67 7.73 14.36
CA LYS A 331 3.95 8.23 13.82
C LYS A 331 5.09 7.24 14.01
N GLU A 332 5.20 6.67 15.20
CA GLU A 332 6.34 5.83 15.58
C GLU A 332 6.10 4.36 15.23
N PHE A 333 4.83 3.91 15.28
CA PHE A 333 4.48 2.49 15.08
C PHE A 333 3.61 2.24 13.84
N SER A 334 3.26 3.28 13.08
CA SER A 334 2.36 3.20 11.91
C SER A 334 1.01 2.54 12.21
N ILE A 335 0.56 2.57 13.47
CA ILE A 335 -0.69 1.98 13.92
C ILE A 335 -1.82 3.00 13.77
N SER A 336 -2.64 2.78 12.76
CA SER A 336 -3.82 3.62 12.46
C SER A 336 -5.04 3.25 13.31
N ASN A 337 -5.19 1.98 13.69
CA ASN A 337 -6.35 1.48 14.44
C ASN A 337 -6.07 1.43 15.95
N VAL A 338 -6.25 2.58 16.60
CA VAL A 338 -6.03 2.77 18.05
C VAL A 338 -6.93 1.86 18.88
N GLU A 339 -8.18 1.65 18.47
CA GLU A 339 -9.13 0.81 19.23
C GLU A 339 -8.67 -0.64 19.28
N LYS A 340 -8.26 -1.22 18.15
CA LYS A 340 -7.70 -2.56 18.14
C LYS A 340 -6.40 -2.63 18.96
N ALA A 341 -5.56 -1.60 18.92
CA ALA A 341 -4.30 -1.57 19.68
C ALA A 341 -4.56 -1.64 21.19
N ILE A 342 -5.56 -0.87 21.64
CA ILE A 342 -6.04 -0.91 23.02
C ILE A 342 -6.64 -2.29 23.33
N GLN A 343 -7.46 -2.87 22.43
CA GLN A 343 -8.03 -4.20 22.63
C GLN A 343 -6.94 -5.29 22.77
N LEU A 344 -5.86 -5.22 22.00
CA LEU A 344 -4.73 -6.14 22.16
C LEU A 344 -4.04 -5.97 23.52
N LEU A 345 -3.75 -4.73 23.93
CA LEU A 345 -3.13 -4.48 25.24
C LEU A 345 -4.04 -4.90 26.41
N ILE A 346 -5.36 -4.79 26.24
CA ILE A 346 -6.36 -5.31 27.19
C ILE A 346 -6.32 -6.84 27.23
N SER A 347 -6.33 -7.52 26.08
CA SER A 347 -6.31 -8.99 26.03
C SER A 347 -5.02 -9.59 26.60
N GLN A 348 -3.90 -8.85 26.53
CA GLN A 348 -2.62 -9.21 27.13
C GLN A 348 -2.49 -8.83 28.62
N ASN A 349 -3.53 -8.29 29.25
CA ASN A 349 -3.51 -7.76 30.63
C ASN A 349 -2.43 -6.66 30.87
N LYS A 350 -2.08 -5.89 29.84
CA LYS A 350 -1.09 -4.79 29.90
C LYS A 350 -1.72 -3.41 30.05
N TRP A 351 -3.05 -3.32 29.86
CA TRP A 351 -3.81 -2.07 29.93
C TRP A 351 -4.47 -1.85 31.29
N ILE A 352 -4.31 -0.65 31.85
CA ILE A 352 -4.88 -0.29 33.15
C ILE A 352 -5.89 0.84 32.97
N ALA A 353 -7.12 0.60 33.43
CA ALA A 353 -8.19 1.59 33.37
C ALA A 353 -9.02 1.62 34.67
N ASP A 354 -9.80 2.67 34.86
CA ASP A 354 -10.82 2.73 35.91
C ASP A 354 -12.02 1.84 35.56
N LYS A 355 -12.76 1.38 36.59
CA LYS A 355 -13.92 0.49 36.40
C LYS A 355 -14.91 1.08 35.39
N ARG A 356 -15.31 0.26 34.40
CA ARG A 356 -16.24 0.60 33.31
C ARG A 356 -15.75 1.73 32.38
N ARG A 357 -14.43 1.97 32.31
CA ARG A 357 -13.82 2.99 31.44
C ARG A 357 -12.62 2.39 30.69
N SER A 358 -12.20 3.06 29.62
CA SER A 358 -10.97 2.73 28.85
C SER A 358 -9.75 3.56 29.26
N VAL A 359 -9.90 4.43 30.26
CA VAL A 359 -8.90 5.40 30.70
C VAL A 359 -8.70 5.35 32.21
N LYS A 360 -7.56 5.88 32.67
CA LYS A 360 -7.22 6.07 34.07
C LYS A 360 -7.21 7.57 34.40
N TYR A 361 -7.96 7.98 35.42
CA TYR A 361 -7.91 9.37 35.87
C TYR A 361 -6.78 9.57 36.88
N VAL A 362 -5.92 10.55 36.61
CA VAL A 362 -4.77 10.89 37.46
C VAL A 362 -4.70 12.39 37.66
N THR A 363 -4.27 12.81 38.84
CA THR A 363 -3.96 14.21 39.12
C THR A 363 -2.63 14.59 38.47
N TYR A 364 -2.69 15.59 37.58
CA TYR A 364 -1.56 16.22 36.91
C TYR A 364 -1.70 17.74 37.09
N GLU A 365 -0.69 18.41 37.65
CA GLU A 365 -0.71 19.87 37.89
C GLU A 365 -2.01 20.35 38.57
N ASN A 366 -2.43 19.67 39.64
CA ASN A 366 -3.66 19.93 40.40
C ASN A 366 -4.99 19.71 39.65
N HIS A 367 -4.95 19.20 38.42
CA HIS A 367 -6.14 18.86 37.64
C HIS A 367 -6.29 17.34 37.46
N LYS A 368 -7.53 16.85 37.50
CA LYS A 368 -7.83 15.44 37.25
C LYS A 368 -7.98 15.20 35.74
N ILE A 369 -7.02 14.51 35.13
CA ILE A 369 -6.96 14.30 33.68
C ILE A 369 -7.14 12.81 33.35
N ALA A 370 -7.83 12.51 32.24
CA ALA A 370 -7.96 11.16 31.72
C ALA A 370 -6.74 10.79 30.85
N MET A 371 -6.04 9.74 31.23
CA MET A 371 -4.81 9.27 30.58
C MET A 371 -4.90 7.78 30.25
N TYR A 372 -4.09 7.34 29.30
CA TYR A 372 -3.89 5.93 29.00
C TYR A 372 -2.75 5.38 29.84
N CYS A 373 -2.96 4.22 30.49
CA CYS A 373 -2.04 3.70 31.50
C CYS A 373 -1.60 2.28 31.19
N LEU A 374 -0.29 2.05 31.25
CA LEU A 374 0.34 0.74 31.15
C LEU A 374 1.27 0.50 32.34
N GLU A 375 1.43 -0.76 32.72
CA GLU A 375 2.43 -1.17 33.70
C GLU A 375 3.79 -1.41 33.02
N LEU A 376 4.86 -0.86 33.59
CA LEU A 376 6.22 -1.04 33.10
C LEU A 376 6.88 -2.25 33.78
N PRO A 377 7.72 -3.01 33.06
CA PRO A 377 8.39 -4.20 33.60
C PRO A 377 9.41 -3.87 34.70
N MET A 378 9.78 -4.85 35.52
CA MET A 378 10.65 -4.63 36.70
C MET A 378 12.03 -4.01 36.38
N HIS A 379 12.61 -4.29 35.21
CA HIS A 379 13.93 -3.74 34.83
C HIS A 379 13.91 -2.20 34.65
N TRP A 380 12.74 -1.59 34.43
CA TRP A 380 12.58 -0.13 34.44
C TRP A 380 13.00 0.50 35.77
N ARG A 381 12.96 -0.27 36.87
CA ARG A 381 13.39 0.19 38.19
C ARG A 381 14.87 0.60 38.20
N ASN A 382 15.73 -0.11 37.47
CA ASN A 382 17.15 0.22 37.42
C ASN A 382 17.38 1.55 36.70
N PHE A 383 16.68 1.76 35.57
CA PHE A 383 16.74 3.01 34.81
C PHE A 383 16.17 4.20 35.60
N ALA A 384 15.07 4.00 36.34
CA ALA A 384 14.51 5.02 37.21
C ALA A 384 15.49 5.41 38.34
N ILE A 385 16.22 4.45 38.92
CA ILE A 385 17.24 4.72 39.95
C ILE A 385 18.45 5.47 39.36
N GLU A 386 18.85 5.18 38.12
CA GLU A 386 19.92 5.91 37.43
C GLU A 386 19.52 7.33 37.04
N ALA A 387 18.28 7.54 36.59
CA ALA A 387 17.74 8.88 36.28
C ALA A 387 17.50 9.74 37.54
N GLU A 388 17.55 9.13 38.73
CA GLU A 388 17.47 9.84 40.02
C GLU A 388 18.82 10.25 40.59
N ARG A 389 19.94 9.79 40.00
CA ARG A 389 21.30 10.28 40.28
C ARG A 389 21.67 11.40 39.33
#